data_AF-A0A8T5HXD6-F1
#
_entry.id   AF-A0A8T5HXD6-F1
#
_cell.length_a   1.000
_cell.length_b   1.000
_cell.length_c   1.000
_cell.angle_alpha   90.00
_cell.angle_beta   90.00
_cell.angle_gamma   90.00
#
_symmetry.space_group_name_H-M   'P 1'
#
loop_
_entity.id
_entity.type
_entity.pdbx_description
1 polymer ?
#
loop_
_entity_poly.entity_id
_entity_poly.type
_entity_poly.pdbx_seq_one_letter_code
_entity_poly.pdbx_strand_id
1 'polypeptide(L)'
;MNQAIFYEERNVTAKGLDPNNKINEDKLKSYIFKEDYNNLNLLNNIKIPLGKEEISLLYPGCGVDVLFPLIYLEKLFPQIKTANLTFVDSENVFGLIKTVLDDIGISFAENKSNNIVSFHWKNTLINLNFVLNKIESHLPNQEPIDIYFEKAFRIMRDNIPNYENNILNKIKPNGILISDSGFTEQNLKTIEVPKILSSYQEMIIGIKEEIKE
;
A
#
# COMPACT_ATOMS: atom_id res chain seq x y z
N MET A 1 0.78 -28.80 1.29
CA MET A 1 2.10 -28.24 0.94
C MET A 1 1.96 -26.73 1.06
N ASN A 2 2.75 -26.08 1.91
CA ASN A 2 2.77 -24.62 1.96
C ASN A 2 3.36 -24.15 0.63
N GLN A 3 2.56 -23.46 -0.16
CA GLN A 3 3.02 -22.81 -1.39
C GLN A 3 4.08 -21.78 -0.98
N ALA A 4 5.24 -21.74 -1.63
CA ALA A 4 6.18 -20.64 -1.47
C ALA A 4 6.02 -19.73 -2.69
N ILE A 5 6.00 -18.41 -2.46
CA ILE A 5 5.94 -17.41 -3.51
C ILE A 5 7.37 -16.91 -3.71
N PHE A 6 7.88 -17.07 -4.92
CA PHE A 6 9.23 -16.69 -5.29
C PHE A 6 9.18 -15.49 -6.22
N TYR A 7 10.07 -14.53 -5.97
CA TYR A 7 10.28 -13.37 -6.82
C TYR A 7 11.66 -13.49 -7.45
N GLU A 8 11.70 -13.35 -8.77
CA GLU A 8 12.95 -13.32 -9.53
C GLU A 8 13.04 -11.98 -10.24
N GLU A 9 14.07 -11.19 -9.92
CA GLU A 9 14.26 -9.89 -10.56
C GLU A 9 14.67 -10.10 -12.02
N ARG A 10 13.99 -9.40 -12.93
CA ARG A 10 14.37 -9.36 -14.34
C ARG A 10 14.64 -7.92 -14.75
N ASN A 11 15.50 -7.75 -15.74
CA ASN A 11 15.72 -6.44 -16.32
C ASN A 11 14.49 -6.03 -17.16
N VAL A 12 13.59 -5.27 -16.56
CA VAL A 12 12.38 -4.74 -17.21
C VAL A 12 12.62 -3.34 -17.74
N THR A 13 12.21 -3.11 -19.00
CA THR A 13 12.25 -1.79 -19.62
C THR A 13 10.88 -1.12 -19.52
N ALA A 14 10.84 0.15 -19.14
CA ALA A 14 9.61 0.94 -19.13
C ALA A 14 9.00 1.03 -20.54
N LYS A 15 7.69 0.79 -20.63
CA LYS A 15 6.91 0.76 -21.88
C LYS A 15 5.99 1.98 -22.05
N GLY A 16 6.03 2.91 -21.09
CA GLY A 16 5.15 4.09 -21.07
C GLY A 16 3.84 3.82 -20.33
N LEU A 17 2.96 4.82 -20.29
CA LEU A 17 1.62 4.67 -19.69
C LEU A 17 0.64 4.09 -20.70
N ASP A 18 -0.09 3.06 -20.30
CA ASP A 18 -1.21 2.52 -21.08
C ASP A 18 -2.45 2.35 -20.19
N PRO A 19 -3.47 3.22 -20.31
CA PRO A 19 -4.70 3.09 -19.51
C PRO A 19 -5.54 1.85 -19.90
N ASN A 20 -5.24 1.21 -21.02
CA ASN A 20 -5.97 0.03 -21.51
C ASN A 20 -5.25 -1.29 -21.18
N ASN A 21 -4.19 -1.26 -20.36
CA ASN A 21 -3.49 -2.47 -19.96
C ASN A 21 -4.46 -3.51 -19.35
N LYS A 22 -4.31 -4.77 -19.76
CA LYS A 22 -5.11 -5.86 -19.21
C LYS A 22 -4.29 -6.61 -18.18
N ILE A 23 -4.77 -6.60 -16.93
CA ILE A 23 -4.15 -7.34 -15.84
C ILE A 23 -4.23 -8.83 -16.16
N ASN A 24 -3.08 -9.50 -16.12
CA ASN A 24 -2.99 -10.95 -16.16
C ASN A 24 -3.35 -11.50 -14.77
N GLU A 25 -4.64 -11.81 -14.58
CA GLU A 25 -5.18 -12.28 -13.31
C GLU A 25 -4.53 -13.58 -12.80
N ASP A 26 -4.11 -14.47 -13.71
CA ASP A 26 -3.44 -15.71 -13.31
C ASP A 26 -2.05 -15.44 -12.74
N LYS A 27 -1.31 -14.50 -13.34
CA LYS A 27 -0.03 -14.04 -12.81
C LYS A 27 -0.18 -13.26 -11.53
N LEU A 28 -1.15 -12.37 -11.44
CA LEU A 28 -1.46 -11.64 -10.20
C LEU A 28 -1.71 -12.60 -9.05
N LYS A 29 -2.57 -13.61 -9.24
CA LYS A 29 -2.86 -14.64 -8.24
C LYS A 29 -1.65 -15.49 -7.86
N SER A 30 -0.62 -15.56 -8.72
CA SER A 30 0.60 -16.31 -8.39
C SER A 30 1.52 -15.58 -7.41
N TYR A 31 1.38 -14.25 -7.27
CA TYR A 31 2.13 -13.42 -6.31
C TYR A 31 1.45 -13.26 -4.95
N ILE A 32 0.23 -13.77 -4.78
CA ILE A 32 -0.54 -13.66 -3.54
C ILE A 32 -0.97 -15.07 -3.11
N PHE A 33 -0.89 -15.38 -1.81
CA PHE A 33 -1.40 -16.65 -1.32
C PHE A 33 -2.88 -16.79 -1.65
N LYS A 34 -3.29 -17.97 -2.12
CA LYS A 34 -4.67 -18.21 -2.58
C LYS A 34 -5.73 -17.80 -1.54
N GLU A 35 -5.48 -18.08 -0.27
CA GLU A 35 -6.39 -17.73 0.83
C GLU A 35 -6.47 -16.21 1.01
N ASP A 36 -5.34 -15.51 1.06
CA ASP A 36 -5.29 -14.06 1.15
C ASP A 36 -6.03 -13.40 -0.02
N TYR A 37 -5.76 -13.86 -1.25
CA TYR A 37 -6.42 -13.32 -2.45
C TYR A 37 -7.95 -13.49 -2.38
N ASN A 38 -8.43 -14.65 -1.93
CA ASN A 38 -9.86 -14.88 -1.79
C ASN A 38 -10.48 -13.96 -0.72
N ASN A 39 -9.77 -13.73 0.38
CA ASN A 39 -10.23 -12.87 1.48
C ASN A 39 -10.35 -11.40 1.05
N LEU A 40 -9.57 -10.93 0.07
CA LEU A 40 -9.66 -9.55 -0.44
C LEU A 40 -11.06 -9.16 -0.93
N ASN A 41 -11.93 -10.11 -1.29
CA ASN A 41 -13.31 -9.81 -1.64
C ASN A 41 -14.16 -9.29 -0.48
N LEU A 42 -13.76 -9.55 0.76
CA LEU A 42 -14.43 -9.03 1.96
C LEU A 42 -14.35 -7.51 2.06
N LEU A 43 -13.33 -6.89 1.43
CA LEU A 43 -13.16 -5.44 1.40
C LEU A 43 -14.29 -4.70 0.67
N ASN A 44 -14.95 -5.35 -0.31
CA ASN A 44 -16.02 -4.73 -1.10
C ASN A 44 -17.23 -4.29 -0.25
N ASN A 45 -17.40 -4.86 0.94
CA ASN A 45 -18.52 -4.57 1.83
C ASN A 45 -18.22 -3.44 2.83
N ILE A 46 -16.96 -2.96 2.86
CA ILE A 46 -16.49 -1.98 3.82
C ILE A 46 -16.63 -0.60 3.19
N LYS A 47 -17.39 0.29 3.85
CA LYS A 47 -17.59 1.66 3.40
C LYS A 47 -16.75 2.62 4.24
N ILE A 48 -15.81 3.30 3.60
CA ILE A 48 -14.94 4.28 4.25
C ILE A 48 -15.23 5.67 3.66
N PRO A 49 -15.56 6.68 4.48
CA PRO A 49 -15.94 8.00 4.01
C PRO A 49 -14.73 8.87 3.62
N LEU A 50 -13.97 8.46 2.60
CA LEU A 50 -12.86 9.25 2.04
C LEU A 50 -13.31 9.98 0.76
N GLY A 51 -13.83 11.19 0.87
CA GLY A 51 -14.40 11.95 -0.26
C GLY A 51 -13.38 12.58 -1.22
N LYS A 52 -12.24 11.94 -1.50
CA LYS A 52 -11.15 12.49 -2.31
C LYS A 52 -10.93 11.69 -3.60
N GLU A 53 -10.67 12.39 -4.70
CA GLU A 53 -10.28 11.78 -5.99
C GLU A 53 -8.75 11.67 -6.14
N GLU A 54 -8.00 12.50 -5.43
CA GLU A 54 -6.53 12.43 -5.35
C GLU A 54 -6.09 12.21 -3.91
N ILE A 55 -5.18 11.25 -3.70
CA ILE A 55 -4.67 10.91 -2.37
C ILE A 55 -3.15 10.76 -2.36
N SER A 56 -2.57 10.89 -1.17
CA SER A 56 -1.23 10.38 -0.86
C SER A 56 -1.29 9.19 0.10
N LEU A 57 -0.48 8.16 -0.18
CA LEU A 57 -0.37 6.95 0.63
C LEU A 57 1.09 6.69 1.03
N LEU A 58 1.33 6.34 2.29
CA LEU A 58 2.63 5.84 2.77
C LEU A 58 2.54 4.34 3.05
N TYR A 59 3.50 3.57 2.53
CA TYR A 59 3.66 2.15 2.84
C TYR A 59 5.11 1.84 3.27
N PRO A 60 5.38 1.79 4.58
CA PRO A 60 6.69 1.42 5.09
C PRO A 60 6.87 -0.10 5.16
N GLY A 61 8.11 -0.56 4.94
CA GLY A 61 8.46 -1.98 4.89
C GLY A 61 7.68 -2.72 3.83
N CYS A 62 7.47 -2.08 2.68
CA CYS A 62 6.65 -2.61 1.60
C CYS A 62 7.22 -3.89 0.98
N GLY A 63 8.53 -4.14 1.12
CA GLY A 63 9.22 -5.18 0.37
C GLY A 63 8.85 -5.13 -1.11
N VAL A 64 8.57 -6.28 -1.68
CA VAL A 64 8.13 -6.41 -3.09
C VAL A 64 6.62 -6.22 -3.27
N ASP A 65 5.86 -5.93 -2.20
CA ASP A 65 4.40 -5.90 -2.22
C ASP A 65 3.86 -4.60 -2.82
N VAL A 66 3.67 -4.62 -4.14
CA VAL A 66 2.95 -3.57 -4.86
C VAL A 66 1.46 -3.88 -5.01
N LEU A 67 1.03 -5.13 -4.81
CA LEU A 67 -0.32 -5.57 -5.22
C LEU A 67 -1.37 -5.31 -4.14
N PHE A 68 -1.08 -5.59 -2.88
CA PHE A 68 -2.05 -5.38 -1.80
C PHE A 68 -2.51 -3.92 -1.70
N PRO A 69 -1.63 -2.90 -1.60
CA PRO A 69 -2.08 -1.51 -1.52
C PRO A 69 -2.93 -1.10 -2.73
N LEU A 70 -2.64 -1.59 -3.93
CA LEU A 70 -3.43 -1.31 -5.13
C LEU A 70 -4.83 -1.94 -5.07
N ILE A 71 -4.93 -3.20 -4.64
CA ILE A 71 -6.22 -3.89 -4.49
C ILE A 71 -7.05 -3.24 -3.38
N TYR A 72 -6.42 -2.82 -2.28
CA TYR A 72 -7.08 -2.08 -1.21
C TYR A 72 -7.62 -0.73 -1.69
N LEU A 73 -6.81 0.04 -2.42
CA LEU A 73 -7.25 1.31 -3.00
C LEU A 73 -8.45 1.13 -3.92
N GLU A 74 -8.40 0.14 -4.81
CA GLU A 74 -9.48 -0.17 -5.73
C GLU A 74 -10.79 -0.51 -5.00
N LYS A 75 -10.72 -1.40 -4.00
CA LYS A 75 -11.92 -1.96 -3.36
C LYS A 75 -12.53 -1.01 -2.33
N LEU A 76 -11.71 -0.30 -1.56
CA LEU A 76 -12.17 0.57 -0.48
C LEU A 76 -12.48 1.99 -0.96
N PHE A 77 -11.83 2.44 -2.04
CA PHE A 77 -11.89 3.83 -2.48
C PHE A 77 -12.06 3.95 -4.01
N PRO A 78 -13.13 3.39 -4.60
CA PRO A 78 -13.35 3.35 -6.06
C PRO A 78 -13.46 4.73 -6.73
N GLN A 79 -13.65 5.79 -5.95
CA GLN A 79 -13.68 7.18 -6.39
C GLN A 79 -12.30 7.74 -6.76
N ILE A 80 -11.20 7.16 -6.25
CA ILE A 80 -9.84 7.69 -6.46
C ILE A 80 -9.45 7.57 -7.94
N LYS A 81 -9.04 8.71 -8.51
CA LYS A 81 -8.52 8.84 -9.88
C LYS A 81 -7.01 8.91 -9.92
N THR A 82 -6.38 9.46 -8.88
CA THR A 82 -4.93 9.59 -8.78
C THR A 82 -4.45 9.21 -7.39
N ALA A 83 -3.42 8.37 -7.30
CA ALA A 83 -2.80 7.99 -6.04
C ALA A 83 -1.29 8.20 -6.08
N ASN A 84 -0.77 9.03 -5.19
CA ASN A 84 0.65 9.27 -5.01
C ASN A 84 1.15 8.39 -3.85
N LEU A 85 1.81 7.28 -4.20
CA LEU A 85 2.27 6.28 -3.24
C LEU A 85 3.75 6.53 -2.90
N THR A 86 4.08 6.50 -1.62
CA THR A 86 5.47 6.49 -1.13
C THR A 86 5.73 5.16 -0.47
N PHE A 87 6.56 4.35 -1.13
CA PHE A 87 7.00 3.05 -0.64
C PHE A 87 8.36 3.22 -0.01
N VAL A 88 8.52 2.81 1.24
CA VAL A 88 9.77 2.98 1.98
C VAL A 88 10.27 1.62 2.41
N ASP A 89 11.49 1.27 2.02
CA ASP A 89 12.12 0.02 2.46
C ASP A 89 13.62 0.18 2.63
N SER A 90 14.19 -0.59 3.56
CA SER A 90 15.63 -0.66 3.78
C SER A 90 16.37 -1.52 2.76
N GLU A 91 15.64 -2.39 2.04
CA GLU A 91 16.19 -3.23 0.97
C GLU A 91 15.82 -2.66 -0.40
N ASN A 92 16.76 -2.73 -1.36
CA ASN A 92 16.49 -2.24 -2.71
C ASN A 92 15.68 -3.26 -3.52
N VAL A 93 14.36 -3.14 -3.43
CA VAL A 93 13.38 -4.03 -4.06
C VAL A 93 12.67 -3.39 -5.27
N PHE A 94 13.12 -2.21 -5.70
CA PHE A 94 12.49 -1.45 -6.79
C PHE A 94 12.49 -2.21 -8.12
N GLY A 95 13.56 -2.96 -8.42
CA GLY A 95 13.64 -3.82 -9.60
C GLY A 95 12.60 -4.95 -9.60
N LEU A 96 12.38 -5.55 -8.42
CA LEU A 96 11.37 -6.59 -8.21
C LEU A 96 9.95 -6.04 -8.37
N ILE A 97 9.66 -4.85 -7.82
CA ILE A 97 8.37 -4.16 -8.02
C ILE A 97 8.07 -3.99 -9.52
N LYS A 98 9.05 -3.51 -10.30
CA LYS A 98 8.91 -3.37 -11.76
C LYS A 98 8.68 -4.72 -12.46
N THR A 99 9.34 -5.76 -11.98
CA THR A 99 9.16 -7.12 -12.50
C THR A 99 7.74 -7.62 -12.26
N VAL A 100 7.22 -7.44 -11.05
CA VAL A 100 5.83 -7.81 -10.72
C VAL A 100 4.84 -7.08 -11.62
N LEU A 101 4.98 -5.76 -11.78
CA LEU A 101 4.11 -4.96 -12.65
C LEU A 101 4.13 -5.47 -14.10
N ASP A 102 5.31 -5.74 -14.66
CA ASP A 102 5.46 -6.28 -16.01
C ASP A 102 4.84 -7.69 -16.16
N ASP A 103 5.06 -8.57 -15.18
CA ASP A 103 4.56 -9.95 -15.19
C ASP A 103 3.03 -10.01 -15.17
N ILE A 104 2.39 -9.06 -14.49
CA ILE A 104 0.93 -8.93 -14.48
C ILE A 104 0.39 -8.09 -15.65
N GLY A 105 1.24 -7.67 -16.59
CA GLY A 105 0.84 -6.97 -17.81
C GLY A 105 0.60 -5.47 -17.65
N ILE A 106 1.06 -4.84 -16.56
CA ILE A 106 0.99 -3.40 -16.35
C ILE A 106 2.15 -2.70 -17.08
N SER A 107 1.80 -1.76 -17.95
CA SER A 107 2.78 -0.86 -18.58
C SER A 107 3.03 0.34 -17.66
N PHE A 108 4.29 0.74 -17.52
CA PHE A 108 4.68 1.87 -16.70
C PHE A 108 5.66 2.82 -17.40
N ALA A 109 5.59 4.09 -17.01
CA ALA A 109 6.64 5.08 -17.23
C ALA A 109 7.58 5.10 -16.01
N GLU A 110 8.86 5.35 -16.22
CA GLU A 110 9.87 5.37 -15.16
C GLU A 110 10.65 6.69 -15.19
N ASN A 111 10.81 7.31 -14.03
CA ASN A 111 11.82 8.34 -13.82
C ASN A 111 12.97 7.74 -12.98
N LYS A 112 14.05 7.38 -13.67
CA LYS A 112 15.21 6.70 -13.08
C LYS A 112 15.97 7.53 -12.06
N SER A 113 15.99 8.86 -12.18
CA SER A 113 16.76 9.70 -11.24
C SER A 113 16.14 9.73 -9.84
N ASN A 114 14.84 9.43 -9.75
CA ASN A 114 14.06 9.60 -8.53
C ASN A 114 13.41 8.29 -8.05
N ASN A 115 13.71 7.14 -8.67
CA ASN A 115 13.06 5.85 -8.39
C ASN A 115 11.52 5.93 -8.39
N ILE A 116 10.97 6.60 -9.41
CA ILE A 116 9.52 6.74 -9.58
C ILE A 116 9.06 5.87 -10.74
N VAL A 117 7.98 5.12 -10.53
CA VAL A 117 7.19 4.54 -11.61
C VAL A 117 5.77 5.09 -11.59
N SER A 118 5.26 5.42 -12.77
CA SER A 118 3.86 5.80 -12.98
C SER A 118 3.17 4.76 -13.84
N PHE A 119 1.95 4.37 -13.51
CA PHE A 119 1.18 3.36 -14.23
C PHE A 119 -0.32 3.46 -13.97
N HIS A 120 -1.14 2.80 -14.80
CA HIS A 120 -2.58 2.72 -14.57
C HIS A 120 -2.94 1.41 -13.85
N TRP A 121 -3.51 1.53 -12.66
CA TRP A 121 -4.23 0.44 -12.02
C TRP A 121 -5.72 0.61 -12.31
N LYS A 122 -6.22 -0.09 -13.33
CA LYS A 122 -7.58 0.09 -13.84
C LYS A 122 -7.84 1.58 -14.16
N ASN A 123 -8.83 2.20 -13.52
CA ASN A 123 -9.21 3.59 -13.75
C ASN A 123 -8.43 4.61 -12.89
N THR A 124 -7.40 4.16 -12.17
CA THR A 124 -6.61 5.00 -11.26
C THR A 124 -5.19 5.15 -11.79
N LEU A 125 -4.72 6.39 -11.91
CA LEU A 125 -3.31 6.69 -12.16
C LEU A 125 -2.53 6.57 -10.85
N ILE A 126 -1.52 5.72 -10.85
CA ILE A 126 -0.62 5.50 -9.73
C ILE A 126 0.71 6.19 -10.02
N ASN A 127 1.19 6.98 -9.07
CA ASN A 127 2.56 7.51 -9.04
C ASN A 127 3.26 6.91 -7.83
N LEU A 128 4.11 5.92 -8.03
CA LEU A 128 4.83 5.22 -6.97
C LEU A 128 6.26 5.75 -6.90
N ASN A 129 6.60 6.38 -5.77
CA ASN A 129 7.95 6.76 -5.40
C ASN A 129 8.54 5.72 -4.45
N PHE A 130 9.65 5.09 -4.83
CA PHE A 130 10.36 4.14 -3.97
C PHE A 130 11.54 4.81 -3.27
N VAL A 131 11.50 4.81 -1.95
CA VAL A 131 12.52 5.39 -1.08
C VAL A 131 13.32 4.27 -0.42
N LEU A 132 14.56 4.10 -0.87
CA LEU A 132 15.53 3.21 -0.22
C LEU A 132 16.05 3.85 1.07
N ASN A 133 15.34 3.62 2.17
CA ASN A 133 15.69 4.17 3.48
C ASN A 133 15.02 3.38 4.60
N LYS A 134 15.57 3.51 5.81
CA LYS A 134 14.87 3.08 7.02
C LYS A 134 13.72 4.04 7.33
N ILE A 135 12.58 3.52 7.77
CA ILE A 135 11.40 4.38 8.01
C ILE A 135 11.66 5.42 9.10
N GLU A 136 12.48 5.12 10.11
CA GLU A 136 12.83 6.05 11.20
C GLU A 136 13.54 7.30 10.67
N SER A 137 14.33 7.14 9.61
CA SER A 137 15.08 8.23 8.98
C SER A 137 14.22 9.01 7.98
N HIS A 138 13.24 8.35 7.37
CA HIS A 138 12.33 8.98 6.40
C HIS A 138 11.18 9.74 7.07
N LEU A 139 10.58 9.15 8.10
CA LEU A 139 9.34 9.62 8.71
C LEU A 139 9.37 11.09 9.19
N PRO A 140 10.46 11.64 9.77
CA PRO A 140 10.50 13.05 10.16
C PRO A 140 10.20 14.02 9.00
N ASN A 141 10.71 13.70 7.80
CA ASN A 141 10.58 14.51 6.59
C ASN A 141 9.38 14.12 5.72
N GLN A 142 8.61 13.12 6.14
CA GLN A 142 7.40 12.72 5.42
C GLN A 142 6.36 13.83 5.49
N GLU A 143 5.89 14.27 4.32
CA GLU A 143 4.76 15.18 4.19
C GLU A 143 3.46 14.52 4.68
N PRO A 144 2.45 15.30 5.13
CA PRO A 144 1.18 14.75 5.56
C PRO A 144 0.52 13.85 4.51
N ILE A 145 -0.04 12.73 4.96
CA ILE A 145 -0.61 11.68 4.10
C ILE A 145 -2.11 11.51 4.32
N ASP A 146 -2.81 11.09 3.27
CA ASP A 146 -4.23 10.75 3.37
C ASP A 146 -4.44 9.32 3.89
N ILE A 147 -3.55 8.39 3.48
CA ILE A 147 -3.65 6.98 3.84
C ILE A 147 -2.29 6.49 4.36
N TYR A 148 -2.29 5.85 5.53
CA TYR A 148 -1.22 4.99 5.97
C TYR A 148 -1.62 3.53 5.74
N PHE A 149 -0.74 2.76 5.12
CA PHE A 149 -0.93 1.33 4.88
C PHE A 149 0.25 0.56 5.44
N GLU A 150 0.01 -0.46 6.26
CA GLU A 150 1.03 -1.44 6.64
C GLU A 150 0.50 -2.87 6.53
N LYS A 151 1.41 -3.77 6.13
CA LYS A 151 1.18 -5.20 6.07
C LYS A 151 2.44 -5.93 6.57
N ALA A 152 2.28 -6.87 7.49
CA ALA A 152 3.35 -7.67 8.09
C ALA A 152 4.52 -6.88 8.69
N PHE A 153 4.27 -5.66 9.20
CA PHE A 153 5.31 -4.70 9.59
C PHE A 153 5.69 -4.73 11.09
N ARG A 154 4.98 -5.50 11.93
CA ARG A 154 5.12 -5.53 13.40
C ARG A 154 6.57 -5.58 13.90
N ILE A 155 7.39 -6.46 13.34
CA ILE A 155 8.78 -6.67 13.81
C ILE A 155 9.62 -5.39 13.64
N MET A 156 9.43 -4.65 12.55
CA MET A 156 10.13 -3.39 12.34
C MET A 156 9.55 -2.29 13.23
N ARG A 157 8.22 -2.19 13.28
CA ARG A 157 7.50 -1.21 14.08
C ARG A 157 7.87 -1.24 15.56
N ASP A 158 7.85 -2.42 16.18
CA ASP A 158 7.96 -2.57 17.64
C ASP A 158 9.35 -2.15 18.17
N ASN A 159 10.34 -2.04 17.29
CA ASN A 159 11.68 -1.54 17.62
C ASN A 159 11.79 -0.01 17.56
N ILE A 160 10.75 0.69 17.10
CA ILE A 160 10.77 2.14 16.88
C ILE A 160 9.96 2.84 17.99
N PRO A 161 10.60 3.61 18.87
CA PRO A 161 9.89 4.31 19.95
C PRO A 161 8.82 5.26 19.42
N ASN A 162 7.63 5.22 20.01
CA ASN A 162 6.49 6.10 19.67
C ASN A 162 6.09 6.07 18.18
N TYR A 163 6.40 4.99 17.46
CA TYR A 163 6.14 4.88 16.03
C TYR A 163 4.70 5.20 15.67
N GLU A 164 3.76 4.60 16.39
CA GLU A 164 2.33 4.75 16.14
C GLU A 164 1.88 6.22 16.23
N ASN A 165 2.33 6.93 17.27
CA ASN A 165 2.06 8.37 17.41
C ASN A 165 2.70 9.19 16.30
N ASN A 166 3.92 8.84 15.89
CA ASN A 166 4.60 9.53 14.78
C ASN A 166 3.84 9.34 13.47
N ILE A 167 3.34 8.13 13.18
CA ILE A 167 2.49 7.86 12.03
C ILE A 167 1.17 8.64 12.12
N LEU A 168 0.47 8.59 13.25
CA LEU A 168 -0.77 9.33 13.45
C LEU A 168 -0.59 10.82 13.22
N ASN A 169 0.54 11.40 13.63
CA ASN A 169 0.85 12.81 13.38
C ASN A 169 1.06 13.15 11.89
N LYS A 170 1.47 12.17 11.08
CA LYS A 170 1.59 12.35 9.62
C LYS A 170 0.28 12.11 8.87
N ILE A 171 -0.66 11.34 9.43
CA ILE A 171 -1.98 11.17 8.83
C ILE A 171 -2.77 12.49 8.98
N LYS A 172 -3.31 13.00 7.87
CA LYS A 172 -4.16 14.20 7.85
C LYS A 172 -5.45 13.98 8.66
N PRO A 173 -6.12 15.03 9.15
CA PRO A 173 -7.48 14.91 9.68
C PRO A 173 -8.41 14.21 8.66
N ASN A 174 -9.25 13.29 9.16
CA ASN A 174 -10.09 12.40 8.36
C ASN A 174 -9.32 11.45 7.42
N GLY A 175 -8.00 11.33 7.60
CA GLY A 175 -7.16 10.35 6.93
C GLY A 175 -7.39 8.94 7.46
N ILE A 176 -6.93 7.94 6.70
CA ILE A 176 -7.20 6.53 6.96
C ILE A 176 -5.90 5.82 7.38
N LEU A 177 -6.00 5.02 8.42
CA LEU A 177 -4.99 4.05 8.82
C LEU A 177 -5.49 2.65 8.46
N ILE A 178 -4.69 1.88 7.74
CA ILE A 178 -4.94 0.48 7.42
C ILE A 178 -3.72 -0.30 7.92
N SER A 179 -3.91 -1.16 8.90
CA SER A 179 -2.84 -1.99 9.47
C SER A 179 -3.32 -3.41 9.65
N ASP A 180 -2.55 -4.38 9.14
CA ASP A 180 -2.78 -5.79 9.43
C ASP A 180 -2.20 -6.23 10.78
N SER A 181 -1.26 -5.48 11.35
CA SER A 181 -0.56 -5.80 12.61
C SER A 181 -1.15 -5.08 13.83
N GLY A 182 -2.37 -4.58 13.71
CA GLY A 182 -3.03 -3.80 14.76
C GLY A 182 -2.37 -2.45 14.97
N PHE A 183 -3.00 -1.61 15.78
CA PHE A 183 -2.46 -0.30 16.15
C PHE A 183 -3.03 0.08 17.49
N THR A 184 -2.27 0.68 18.40
CA THR A 184 -2.81 1.14 19.68
C THR A 184 -3.68 2.36 19.45
N GLU A 185 -4.99 2.20 19.66
CA GLU A 185 -6.01 3.14 19.22
C GLU A 185 -6.06 4.42 20.08
N GLN A 186 -5.36 5.47 19.64
CA GLN A 186 -5.56 6.83 20.15
C GLN A 186 -6.14 7.71 19.05
N ASN A 187 -7.32 8.30 19.30
CA ASN A 187 -8.00 9.24 18.39
C ASN A 187 -8.34 8.69 16.98
N LEU A 188 -8.52 7.37 16.87
CA LEU A 188 -9.03 6.72 15.67
C LEU A 188 -10.46 6.26 15.88
N LYS A 189 -11.35 6.61 14.96
CA LYS A 189 -12.64 5.94 14.82
C LYS A 189 -12.43 4.66 14.03
N THR A 190 -12.60 3.51 14.67
CA THR A 190 -12.40 2.22 14.02
C THR A 190 -13.61 1.80 13.20
N ILE A 191 -13.31 1.15 12.07
CA ILE A 191 -14.28 0.46 11.22
C ILE A 191 -14.10 -1.03 11.47
N GLU A 192 -15.20 -1.72 11.78
CA GLU A 192 -15.17 -3.16 11.94
C GLU A 192 -14.78 -3.84 10.61
N VAL A 193 -13.76 -4.69 10.66
CA VAL A 193 -13.25 -5.43 9.50
C VAL A 193 -13.06 -6.91 9.84
N PRO A 194 -13.30 -7.83 8.89
CA PRO A 194 -13.03 -9.24 9.12
C PRO A 194 -11.55 -9.49 9.43
N LYS A 195 -11.26 -10.02 10.63
CA LYS A 195 -9.90 -10.31 11.10
C LYS A 195 -9.10 -11.24 10.18
N ILE A 196 -9.79 -12.07 9.39
CA ILE A 196 -9.19 -12.99 8.41
C ILE A 196 -8.46 -12.27 7.27
N LEU A 197 -8.65 -10.95 7.11
CA LEU A 197 -7.89 -10.11 6.19
C LEU A 197 -6.45 -9.85 6.65
N SER A 198 -6.11 -10.19 7.90
CA SER A 198 -4.77 -10.04 8.48
C SER A 198 -4.18 -11.40 8.85
N SER A 199 -2.88 -11.57 8.58
CA SER A 199 -2.10 -12.72 9.04
C SER A 199 -2.00 -12.79 10.58
N TYR A 200 -2.05 -11.65 11.26
CA TYR A 200 -2.02 -11.54 12.72
C TYR A 200 -3.42 -11.61 13.36
N GLN A 201 -4.50 -11.60 12.57
CA GLN A 201 -5.89 -11.47 13.04
C GLN A 201 -6.16 -10.18 13.84
N GLU A 202 -5.33 -9.16 13.60
CA GLU A 202 -5.35 -7.89 14.32
C GLU A 202 -5.61 -6.72 13.37
N MET A 203 -6.24 -6.98 12.22
CA MET A 203 -6.49 -5.93 11.25
C MET A 203 -7.32 -4.79 11.84
N ILE A 204 -6.87 -3.57 11.58
CA ILE A 204 -7.58 -2.33 11.90
C ILE A 204 -7.69 -1.46 10.64
N ILE A 205 -8.87 -0.90 10.46
CA ILE A 205 -9.07 0.28 9.63
C ILE A 205 -9.56 1.40 10.55
N GLY A 206 -8.74 2.43 10.73
CA GLY A 206 -9.04 3.58 11.58
C GLY A 206 -9.18 4.86 10.75
N ILE A 207 -10.14 5.71 11.11
CA ILE A 207 -10.25 7.08 10.59
C ILE A 207 -9.71 8.02 11.67
N LYS A 208 -8.72 8.84 11.33
CA LYS A 208 -8.22 9.86 12.24
C LYS A 208 -9.26 10.95 12.41
N GLU A 209 -9.80 11.09 13.61
CA GLU A 209 -10.76 12.14 13.90
C GLU A 209 -10.08 13.52 13.87
N GLU A 210 -10.84 14.52 13.44
CA GLU A 210 -10.41 15.91 13.56
C GLU A 210 -10.44 16.31 15.04
N ILE A 211 -9.29 16.74 15.58
CA ILE A 211 -9.24 17.28 16.93
C ILE A 211 -9.97 18.62 16.87
N LYS A 212 -11.20 18.66 17.42
CA LYS A 212 -11.91 19.92 17.63
C LYS A 212 -11.22 20.65 18.78
N GLU A 213 -10.54 21.75 18.46
CA GLU A 213 -10.04 22.72 19.45
C GLU A 213 -11.18 23.39 20.23
#